data_AF-A0A426S8U6-F1
#
_entry.id   AF-A0A426S8U6-F1
#
_cell.length_a   1.000
_cell.length_b   1.000
_cell.length_c   1.000
_cell.angle_alpha   90.00
_cell.angle_beta   90.00
_cell.angle_gamma   90.00
#
_symmetry.space_group_name_H-M   'P 1'
#
loop_
_entity.id
_entity.type
_entity.pdbx_description
1 polymer ?
#
loop_
_entity_poly.entity_id
_entity_poly.type
_entity_poly.pdbx_seq_one_letter_code
_entity_poly.pdbx_strand_id
1 'polypeptide(L)'
;MLAQIVELAVPAAGFVEIRDRFPEYAFDAVGSGKIWADAGADELAATHRAWLRDPVSGQFLLDVFHEPHDGGTWICRRDQSLRLPYDAIIERTADGIPYLIPELVLLFKARAARPKDQADFEGILPLLSQARRDVLGAWLARVHPGHGWTAELAVS
;
A
#
# COMPACT_ATOMS: atom_id res chain seq x y z
N MET A 1 -22.28 1.73 -4.92
CA MET A 1 -21.39 0.74 -4.29
C MET A 1 -20.11 0.74 -5.10
N LEU A 2 -19.05 1.38 -4.62
CA LEU A 2 -17.74 1.25 -5.28
C LEU A 2 -17.32 -0.21 -5.06
N ALA A 3 -17.11 -0.96 -6.14
CA ALA A 3 -16.55 -2.29 -6.05
C ALA A 3 -15.23 -2.22 -5.28
N GLN A 4 -15.00 -3.15 -4.36
CA GLN A 4 -13.70 -3.26 -3.70
C GLN A 4 -12.72 -3.78 -4.74
N ILE A 5 -11.87 -2.88 -5.22
CA ILE A 5 -10.81 -3.18 -6.17
C ILE A 5 -9.67 -3.84 -5.39
N VAL A 6 -9.05 -4.85 -5.96
CA VAL A 6 -7.87 -5.49 -5.35
C VAL A 6 -6.68 -4.54 -5.45
N GLU A 7 -6.07 -4.26 -4.30
CA GLU A 7 -4.86 -3.44 -4.21
C GLU A 7 -3.62 -4.33 -4.23
N LEU A 8 -2.67 -4.03 -5.12
CA LEU A 8 -1.36 -4.68 -5.23
C LEU A 8 -0.28 -3.65 -4.93
N ALA A 9 0.71 -4.02 -4.12
CA ALA A 9 1.91 -3.21 -3.93
C ALA A 9 3.12 -4.00 -4.43
N VAL A 10 3.90 -3.39 -5.32
CA VAL A 10 5.08 -4.01 -5.95
C VAL A 10 6.28 -3.06 -5.85
N PRO A 11 7.52 -3.58 -5.85
CA PRO A 11 8.68 -2.74 -6.14
C PRO A 11 8.45 -2.01 -7.46
N ALA A 12 8.78 -0.71 -7.53
CA ALA A 12 8.54 0.09 -8.73
C ALA A 12 9.13 -0.53 -10.02
N ALA A 13 10.31 -1.15 -9.95
CA ALA A 13 10.90 -1.84 -11.09
C ALA A 13 10.13 -3.11 -11.53
N GLY A 14 9.33 -3.71 -10.62
CA GLY A 14 8.52 -4.90 -10.90
C GLY A 14 7.18 -4.59 -11.59
N PHE A 15 6.78 -3.32 -11.70
CA PHE A 15 5.51 -2.96 -12.34
C PHE A 15 5.43 -3.40 -13.82
N VAL A 16 6.56 -3.39 -14.53
CA VAL A 16 6.63 -3.83 -15.93
C VAL A 16 6.16 -5.28 -16.08
N GLU A 17 6.56 -6.16 -15.15
CA GLU A 17 6.12 -7.56 -15.17
C GLU A 17 4.61 -7.67 -14.96
N ILE A 18 4.04 -6.89 -14.03
CA ILE A 18 2.58 -6.85 -13.81
C ILE A 18 1.87 -6.44 -15.10
N ARG A 19 2.31 -5.36 -15.73
CA ARG A 19 1.72 -4.87 -16.99
C ARG A 19 1.74 -5.93 -18.08
N ASP A 20 2.88 -6.59 -18.26
CA ASP A 20 3.07 -7.57 -19.32
C ASP A 20 2.26 -8.87 -19.10
N ARG A 21 1.74 -9.10 -17.88
CA ARG A 21 0.80 -10.21 -17.59
C ARG A 21 -0.66 -9.92 -17.91
N PHE A 22 -1.01 -8.67 -18.18
CA PHE A 22 -2.36 -8.23 -18.49
C PHE A 22 -2.43 -7.46 -19.82
N PRO A 23 -1.94 -8.03 -20.94
CA PRO A 23 -1.84 -7.32 -22.23
C PRO A 23 -3.19 -6.95 -22.85
N GLU A 24 -4.28 -7.60 -22.44
CA GLU A 24 -5.64 -7.34 -22.90
C GLU A 24 -6.32 -6.16 -22.16
N TYR A 25 -5.69 -5.66 -21.10
CA TYR A 25 -6.20 -4.59 -20.25
C TYR A 25 -5.43 -3.28 -20.44
N ALA A 26 -6.05 -2.16 -20.09
CA ALA A 26 -5.41 -0.85 -20.06
C ALA A 26 -4.86 -0.54 -18.68
N PHE A 27 -3.71 0.13 -18.61
CA PHE A 27 -3.19 0.72 -17.37
C PHE A 27 -3.27 2.25 -17.46
N ASP A 28 -4.03 2.84 -16.55
CA ASP A 28 -4.13 4.29 -16.43
C ASP A 28 -3.20 4.78 -15.32
N ALA A 29 -2.43 5.83 -15.58
CA ALA A 29 -1.60 6.45 -14.55
C ALA A 29 -2.48 7.29 -13.62
N VAL A 30 -2.27 7.20 -12.30
CA VAL A 30 -3.10 7.88 -11.30
C VAL A 30 -2.25 8.65 -10.31
N GLY A 31 -2.55 9.93 -10.14
CA GLY A 31 -1.77 10.81 -9.26
C GLY A 31 -2.32 12.22 -9.22
N SER A 32 -2.07 12.93 -8.11
CA SER A 32 -2.43 14.35 -7.98
C SER A 32 -3.90 14.67 -8.28
N GLY A 33 -4.82 13.75 -7.95
CA GLY A 33 -6.25 13.89 -8.22
C GLY A 33 -6.65 13.75 -9.69
N LYS A 34 -5.76 13.23 -10.54
CA LYS A 34 -5.97 13.03 -11.98
C LYS A 34 -5.78 11.56 -12.36
N ILE A 35 -6.44 11.21 -13.46
CA ILE A 35 -6.29 9.93 -14.17
C ILE A 35 -5.82 10.29 -15.58
N TRP A 36 -4.70 9.73 -15.99
CA TRP A 36 -4.23 9.78 -17.38
C TRP A 36 -4.54 8.44 -18.01
N ALA A 37 -5.62 8.42 -18.81
CA ALA A 37 -6.06 7.20 -19.49
C ALA A 37 -5.08 6.81 -20.59
N ASP A 38 -4.92 5.49 -20.80
CA ASP A 38 -4.07 4.92 -21.83
C ASP A 38 -2.63 5.48 -21.77
N ALA A 39 -2.13 5.60 -20.53
CA ALA A 39 -0.84 6.20 -20.21
C ALA A 39 0.32 5.43 -20.85
N GLY A 40 1.31 6.16 -21.36
CA GLY A 40 2.56 5.59 -21.83
C GLY A 40 3.45 5.10 -20.68
N ALA A 41 4.57 4.47 -21.04
CA ALA A 41 5.51 3.93 -20.07
C ALA A 41 6.09 5.03 -19.16
N ASP A 42 6.34 6.22 -19.70
CA ASP A 42 6.91 7.34 -18.96
C ASP A 42 5.92 7.91 -17.94
N GLU A 43 4.64 8.08 -18.32
CA GLU A 43 3.60 8.53 -17.38
C GLU A 43 3.36 7.52 -16.26
N LEU A 44 3.33 6.22 -16.58
CA LEU A 44 3.18 5.15 -15.59
C LEU A 44 4.37 5.06 -14.64
N ALA A 45 5.60 5.26 -15.15
CA ALA A 45 6.80 5.29 -14.33
C ALA A 45 6.87 6.55 -13.45
N ALA A 46 6.27 7.66 -13.89
CA ALA A 46 6.21 8.91 -13.13
C ALA A 46 5.15 8.93 -12.03
N THR A 47 4.21 7.96 -12.00
CA THR A 47 3.21 7.84 -10.94
C THR A 47 3.51 6.70 -9.97
N HIS A 48 3.10 6.87 -8.71
CA HIS A 48 3.15 5.83 -7.69
C HIS A 48 2.00 4.81 -7.80
N ARG A 49 1.07 5.04 -8.71
CA ARG A 49 -0.18 4.30 -8.78
C ARG A 49 -0.61 4.16 -10.22
N ALA A 50 -1.00 2.95 -10.59
CA ALA A 50 -1.61 2.62 -11.86
C ALA A 50 -2.90 1.83 -11.62
N TRP A 51 -3.95 2.12 -12.38
CA TRP A 51 -5.20 1.38 -12.32
C TRP A 51 -5.33 0.48 -13.54
N LEU A 52 -5.57 -0.82 -13.30
CA LEU A 52 -5.95 -1.75 -14.37
C LEU A 52 -7.42 -1.53 -14.72
N ARG A 53 -7.70 -1.25 -15.99
CA ARG A 53 -9.04 -1.04 -16.51
C ARG A 53 -9.33 -2.03 -17.64
N ASP A 54 -10.52 -2.62 -17.59
CA ASP A 54 -11.10 -3.33 -18.74
C ASP A 54 -11.51 -2.32 -19.81
N PRO A 55 -10.90 -2.34 -21.01
CA PRO A 55 -11.22 -1.38 -22.07
C PRO A 55 -12.62 -1.60 -22.66
N VAL A 56 -13.21 -2.80 -22.51
CA VAL A 56 -14.56 -3.11 -23.03
C VAL A 56 -15.64 -2.56 -22.09
N SER A 57 -15.53 -2.85 -20.79
CA SER A 57 -16.55 -2.46 -19.80
C SER A 57 -16.27 -1.12 -19.12
N GLY A 58 -15.03 -0.62 -19.19
CA GLY A 58 -14.57 0.56 -18.44
C GLY A 58 -14.38 0.30 -16.95
N GLN A 59 -14.50 -0.95 -16.48
CA GLN A 59 -14.37 -1.28 -15.06
C GLN A 59 -12.91 -1.28 -14.62
N PHE A 60 -12.65 -0.70 -13.46
CA PHE A 60 -11.35 -0.81 -12.79
C PHE A 60 -11.29 -2.10 -11.98
N LEU A 61 -10.24 -2.89 -12.20
CA LEU A 61 -10.09 -4.24 -11.67
C LEU A 61 -8.99 -4.34 -10.63
N LEU A 62 -7.87 -3.63 -10.83
CA LEU A 62 -6.72 -3.59 -9.92
C LEU A 62 -6.28 -2.15 -9.66
N ASP A 63 -5.75 -1.96 -8.46
CA ASP A 63 -5.04 -0.75 -8.07
C ASP A 63 -3.61 -1.12 -7.68
N VAL A 64 -2.63 -0.71 -8.49
CA VAL A 64 -1.24 -1.13 -8.36
C VAL A 64 -0.40 0.03 -7.83
N PHE A 65 0.19 -0.14 -6.66
CA PHE A 65 1.13 0.80 -6.05
C PHE A 65 2.57 0.45 -6.45
N HIS A 66 3.29 1.44 -6.97
CA HIS A 66 4.71 1.37 -7.30
C HIS A 66 5.51 1.88 -6.10
N GLU A 67 5.95 0.95 -5.25
CA GLU A 67 6.66 1.28 -4.02
C GLU A 67 8.15 1.54 -4.29
N PRO A 68 8.72 2.63 -3.73
CA PRO A 68 10.16 2.87 -3.82
C PRO A 68 10.96 1.72 -3.22
N HIS A 69 12.06 1.36 -3.85
CA HIS A 69 12.90 0.25 -3.40
C HIS A 69 14.36 0.41 -3.84
N ASP A 70 15.22 -0.39 -3.22
CA ASP A 70 16.64 -0.53 -3.56
C ASP A 70 17.03 -2.00 -3.40
N GLY A 71 17.15 -2.70 -4.53
CA GLY A 71 17.28 -4.17 -4.54
C GLY A 71 16.15 -4.83 -3.76
N GLY A 72 16.50 -5.67 -2.78
CA GLY A 72 15.56 -6.35 -1.88
C GLY A 72 15.05 -5.50 -0.71
N THR A 73 15.31 -4.18 -0.70
CA THR A 73 14.89 -3.27 0.38
C THR A 73 13.69 -2.45 -0.07
N TRP A 74 12.58 -2.57 0.65
CA TRP A 74 11.45 -1.65 0.56
C TRP A 74 11.77 -0.31 1.24
N ILE A 75 11.31 0.78 0.66
CA ILE A 75 11.52 2.15 1.15
C ILE A 75 10.17 2.82 1.34
N CYS A 76 9.90 3.30 2.55
CA CYS A 76 8.64 3.99 2.82
C CYS A 76 8.56 5.30 2.02
N ARG A 77 7.59 5.39 1.12
CA ARG A 77 7.34 6.61 0.32
C ARG A 77 6.94 7.84 1.14
N ARG A 78 6.62 7.69 2.43
CA ARG A 78 6.29 8.80 3.34
C ARG A 78 7.51 9.30 4.11
N ASP A 79 8.48 8.42 4.34
CA ASP A 79 9.77 8.73 4.94
C ASP A 79 10.82 7.75 4.40
N GLN A 80 11.67 8.21 3.49
CA GLN A 80 12.66 7.35 2.81
C GLN A 80 13.72 6.76 3.75
N SER A 81 13.84 7.29 4.97
CA SER A 81 14.76 6.75 5.97
C SER A 81 14.17 5.58 6.77
N LEU A 82 12.87 5.30 6.63
CA LEU A 82 12.26 4.04 7.03
C LEU A 82 12.39 3.02 5.88
N ARG A 83 13.28 2.05 6.09
CA ARG A 83 13.66 1.04 5.09
C ARG A 83 13.62 -0.35 5.73
N LEU A 84 13.08 -1.33 5.01
CA LEU A 84 12.89 -2.69 5.51
C LEU A 84 13.20 -3.71 4.40
N PRO A 85 13.75 -4.90 4.71
CA PRO A 85 13.79 -6.01 3.76
C PRO A 85 12.38 -6.35 3.24
N TYR A 86 12.23 -6.66 1.94
CA TYR A 86 10.92 -6.97 1.35
C TYR A 86 10.27 -8.23 1.95
N ASP A 87 11.07 -9.22 2.33
CA ASP A 87 10.59 -10.43 3.00
C ASP A 87 10.05 -10.15 4.41
N ALA A 88 10.56 -9.11 5.08
CA ALA A 88 10.09 -8.70 6.40
C ALA A 88 8.75 -7.95 6.38
N ILE A 89 8.31 -7.46 5.21
CA ILE A 89 7.06 -6.72 5.07
C ILE A 89 5.92 -7.55 4.47
N ILE A 90 6.20 -8.79 4.07
CA ILE A 90 5.24 -9.70 3.46
C ILE A 90 4.96 -10.86 4.41
N GLU A 91 3.72 -10.95 4.86
CA GLU A 91 3.18 -12.16 5.47
C GLU A 91 2.38 -12.96 4.43
N ARG A 92 2.01 -14.20 4.77
CA ARG A 92 1.25 -15.08 3.89
C ARG A 92 0.07 -15.69 4.61
N THR A 93 -1.05 -15.82 3.90
CA THR A 93 -2.18 -16.62 4.38
C THR A 93 -1.80 -18.11 4.46
N ALA A 94 -2.67 -18.93 5.06
CA ALA A 94 -2.48 -20.38 5.09
C ALA A 94 -2.34 -21.00 3.68
N ASP A 95 -3.01 -20.43 2.68
CA ASP A 95 -2.94 -20.84 1.28
C ASP A 95 -1.78 -20.19 0.51
N GLY A 96 -0.91 -19.45 1.21
CA GLY A 96 0.31 -18.86 0.64
C GLY A 96 0.12 -17.52 -0.07
N ILE A 97 -1.05 -16.89 0.01
CA ILE A 97 -1.33 -15.59 -0.63
C ILE A 97 -0.53 -14.51 0.11
N PRO A 98 0.35 -13.75 -0.56
CA PRO A 98 1.14 -12.69 0.08
C PRO A 98 0.26 -11.48 0.42
N TYR A 99 0.47 -10.90 1.60
CA TYR A 99 -0.13 -9.63 2.00
C TYR A 99 0.86 -8.78 2.79
N LEU A 100 0.69 -7.46 2.73
CA LEU A 100 1.50 -6.51 3.47
C LEU A 100 1.23 -6.63 4.97
N ILE A 101 2.27 -6.61 5.80
CA ILE A 101 2.08 -6.67 7.26
C ILE A 101 1.10 -5.58 7.75
N PRO A 102 0.19 -5.92 8.68
CA PRO A 102 -0.82 -5.00 9.21
C PRO A 102 -0.28 -3.66 9.66
N GLU A 103 0.91 -3.60 10.26
CA GLU A 103 1.53 -2.37 10.76
C GLU A 103 1.81 -1.38 9.65
N LEU A 104 2.27 -1.84 8.48
CA LEU A 104 2.50 -0.94 7.34
C LEU A 104 1.19 -0.50 6.70
N VAL A 105 0.18 -1.38 6.64
CA VAL A 105 -1.17 -1.00 6.20
C VAL A 105 -1.71 0.11 7.10
N LEU A 106 -1.59 -0.04 8.42
CA LEU A 106 -1.99 0.97 9.40
C LEU A 106 -1.16 2.25 9.29
N LEU A 107 0.15 2.16 9.13
CA LEU A 107 1.01 3.33 8.89
C LEU A 107 0.53 4.16 7.69
N PHE A 108 0.14 3.53 6.59
CA PHE A 108 -0.39 4.24 5.43
C PHE A 108 -1.77 4.86 5.65
N LYS A 109 -2.62 4.18 6.43
CA LYS A 109 -3.97 4.63 6.80
C LYS A 109 -3.96 5.83 7.75
N ALA A 110 -2.98 5.90 8.65
CA ALA A 110 -2.81 6.98 9.61
C ALA A 110 -2.71 8.38 8.97
N ARG A 111 -2.28 8.48 7.71
CA ARG A 111 -2.28 9.78 7.00
C ARG A 111 -3.65 10.43 6.92
N ALA A 112 -4.71 9.65 6.73
CA ALA A 112 -6.06 10.17 6.54
C ALA A 112 -6.97 9.90 7.75
N ALA A 113 -6.73 8.79 8.47
CA ALA A 113 -7.50 8.37 9.65
C ALA A 113 -9.03 8.51 9.45
N ARG A 114 -9.54 8.12 8.27
CA ARG A 114 -10.98 8.16 7.97
C ARG A 114 -11.72 7.18 8.90
N PRO A 115 -13.05 7.28 9.05
CA PRO A 115 -13.81 6.33 9.88
C PRO A 115 -13.53 4.85 9.59
N LYS A 116 -13.37 4.48 8.31
CA LYS A 116 -12.99 3.11 7.95
C LYS A 116 -11.56 2.74 8.34
N ASP A 117 -10.63 3.70 8.30
CA ASP A 117 -9.23 3.48 8.67
C ASP A 117 -9.11 3.33 10.19
N GLN A 118 -9.92 4.07 10.96
CA GLN A 118 -10.07 3.88 12.42
C GLN A 118 -10.64 2.50 12.74
N ALA A 119 -11.70 2.08 12.06
CA ALA A 119 -12.27 0.75 12.26
C ALA A 119 -11.26 -0.38 11.94
N ASP A 120 -10.44 -0.22 10.89
CA ASP A 120 -9.36 -1.16 10.59
C ASP A 120 -8.30 -1.18 11.71
N PHE A 121 -7.91 -0.01 12.25
CA PHE A 121 -6.99 0.08 13.38
C PHE A 121 -7.53 -0.65 14.62
N GLU A 122 -8.75 -0.35 15.04
CA GLU A 122 -9.40 -0.97 16.19
C GLU A 122 -9.58 -2.48 16.03
N GLY A 123 -9.90 -2.95 14.82
CA GLY A 123 -10.03 -4.38 14.51
C GLY A 123 -8.70 -5.14 14.53
N ILE A 124 -7.61 -4.50 14.10
CA ILE A 124 -6.28 -5.12 14.04
C ILE A 124 -5.56 -5.06 15.39
N LEU A 125 -5.73 -3.98 16.15
CA LEU A 125 -5.06 -3.76 17.43
C LEU A 125 -5.06 -4.96 18.40
N PRO A 126 -6.18 -5.66 18.67
CA PRO A 126 -6.19 -6.83 19.56
C PRO A 126 -5.45 -8.05 18.99
N LEU A 127 -5.16 -8.08 17.68
CA LEU A 127 -4.44 -9.16 17.01
C LEU A 127 -2.92 -8.95 17.02
N LEU A 128 -2.46 -7.72 17.30
CA LEU A 128 -1.04 -7.41 17.37
C LEU A 128 -0.46 -7.81 18.73
N SER A 129 0.68 -8.50 18.72
CA SER A 129 1.49 -8.69 19.92
C SER A 129 2.09 -7.36 20.40
N GLN A 130 2.55 -7.30 21.66
CA GLN A 130 3.17 -6.10 22.21
C GLN A 130 4.35 -5.60 21.34
N ALA A 131 5.23 -6.50 20.90
CA ALA A 131 6.36 -6.14 20.05
C ALA A 131 5.93 -5.50 18.72
N ARG A 132 4.83 -5.99 18.12
CA ARG A 132 4.26 -5.43 16.90
C ARG A 132 3.65 -4.04 17.13
N ARG A 133 2.99 -3.85 18.29
CA ARG A 133 2.47 -2.54 18.72
C ARG A 133 3.59 -1.53 18.94
N ASP A 134 4.69 -1.94 19.57
CA ASP A 134 5.85 -1.08 19.82
C ASP A 134 6.49 -0.62 18.50
N VAL A 135 6.63 -1.53 17.53
CA VAL A 135 7.12 -1.20 16.17
C VAL A 135 6.20 -0.21 15.47
N LEU A 136 4.88 -0.48 15.46
CA LEU A 136 3.91 0.42 14.85
C LEU A 136 3.93 1.81 15.53
N GLY A 137 4.00 1.85 16.86
CA GLY A 137 4.09 3.09 17.64
C GLY A 137 5.33 3.91 17.27
N ALA A 138 6.49 3.26 17.14
CA ALA A 138 7.72 3.91 16.69
C ALA A 138 7.62 4.46 15.26
N TRP A 139 7.00 3.72 14.34
CA TRP A 139 6.78 4.20 12.96
C TRP A 139 5.78 5.34 12.89
N LEU A 140 4.68 5.29 13.65
CA LEU A 140 3.71 6.37 13.74
C LEU A 140 4.34 7.64 14.32
N ALA A 141 5.09 7.54 15.41
CA ALA A 141 5.78 8.68 16.00
C ALA A 141 6.77 9.36 15.03
N ARG A 142 7.39 8.56 14.14
CA ARG A 142 8.32 9.04 13.11
C ARG A 142 7.61 9.70 11.93
N VAL A 143 6.64 9.01 11.33
CA VAL A 143 6.02 9.41 10.05
C VAL A 143 4.82 10.35 10.26
N HIS A 144 4.13 10.21 11.39
CA HIS A 144 2.93 10.95 11.78
C HIS A 144 3.04 11.43 13.24
N PRO A 145 4.01 12.30 13.58
CA PRO A 145 4.19 12.75 14.96
C PRO A 145 2.91 13.37 15.54
N GLY A 146 2.54 12.93 16.74
CA GLY A 146 1.31 13.35 17.42
C GLY A 146 0.04 12.60 17.02
N HIS A 147 0.12 11.55 16.20
CA HIS A 147 -1.05 10.76 15.80
C HIS A 147 -1.71 10.05 16.99
N GLY A 148 -3.05 10.13 17.08
CA GLY A 148 -3.85 9.62 18.21
C GLY A 148 -3.65 8.13 18.51
N TRP A 149 -3.51 7.30 17.47
CA TRP A 149 -3.24 5.86 17.60
C TRP A 149 -2.01 5.53 18.45
N THR A 150 -1.02 6.43 18.53
CA THR A 150 0.17 6.22 19.37
C THR A 150 -0.19 6.10 20.85
N ALA A 151 -1.19 6.86 21.31
CA ALA A 151 -1.67 6.78 22.68
C ALA A 151 -2.46 5.47 22.90
N GLU A 152 -3.30 5.08 21.95
CA GLU A 152 -4.13 3.87 22.03
C GLU A 152 -3.27 2.58 22.05
N LEU A 153 -2.14 2.58 21.35
CA LEU A 153 -1.16 1.48 21.37
C LEU A 153 -0.50 1.29 22.74
N ALA A 154 -0.41 2.34 23.57
CA ALA A 154 0.27 2.30 24.86
C ALA A 154 -0.62 1.77 26.01
N VAL A 155 -1.94 1.78 25.84
CA VAL A 155 -2.93 1.32 26.85
C VAL A 155 -3.55 -0.04 26.53
N SER A 156 -3.26 -0.59 25.34
CA SER A 156 -3.79 -1.87 24.87
C SER A 156 -2.83 -3.00 25.12
#